data_AF-A0AAN1JLD5-F1
#
_entry.id   AF-A0AAN1JLD5-F1
#
_cell.length_a   1.000
_cell.length_b   1.000
_cell.length_c   1.000
_cell.angle_alpha   90.00
_cell.angle_beta   90.00
_cell.angle_gamma   90.00
#
_symmetry.space_group_name_H-M   'P 1'
#
loop_
_entity.id
_entity.type
_entity.pdbx_description
1 polymer ?
#
loop_
_entity_poly.entity_id
_entity_poly.type
_entity_poly.pdbx_seq_one_letter_code
_entity_poly.pdbx_strand_id
1 'polypeptide(L)'
;MSSQAYAPYRGCGIAVHVTVVKSHALGGACRRFRVSWTVSLPGETQQKLANFPEQFDFLTEQEAFRYGENRAHTFIDSVLCVPAQGPGLQTRIHK
;
A
#
# COMPACT_ATOMS: atom_id res chain seq x y z
N MET A 1 0.82 16.45 -8.29
CA MET A 1 0.70 15.28 -7.41
C MET A 1 -0.42 15.58 -6.44
N SER A 2 -1.38 14.68 -6.29
CA SER A 2 -2.50 14.75 -5.37
C SER A 2 -2.32 13.71 -4.29
N SER A 3 -2.72 14.01 -3.05
CA SER A 3 -2.52 13.11 -1.91
C SER A 3 -3.78 13.04 -1.07
N GLN A 4 -4.12 11.83 -0.61
CA GLN A 4 -5.27 11.59 0.26
C GLN A 4 -4.86 10.68 1.42
N ALA A 5 -5.15 11.14 2.64
CA ALA A 5 -5.06 10.32 3.84
C ALA A 5 -6.38 9.54 4.03
N TYR A 6 -6.27 8.31 4.50
CA TYR A 6 -7.40 7.44 4.75
C TYR A 6 -7.57 7.16 6.25
N ALA A 7 -8.74 6.66 6.62
CA ALA A 7 -8.97 6.19 7.97
C ALA A 7 -7.97 5.06 8.30
N PRO A 8 -7.49 4.96 9.55
CA PRO A 8 -6.56 3.90 9.92
C PRO A 8 -7.13 2.50 9.66
N TYR A 9 -6.31 1.61 9.09
CA TYR A 9 -6.65 0.21 8.85
C TYR A 9 -5.82 -0.70 9.75
N ARG A 10 -6.47 -1.51 10.61
CA ARG A 10 -5.82 -2.34 11.65
C ARG A 10 -4.85 -1.54 12.54
N GLY A 11 -5.18 -0.28 12.81
CA GLY A 11 -4.34 0.64 13.60
C GLY A 11 -3.18 1.26 12.83
N CYS A 12 -2.99 0.93 11.55
CA CYS A 12 -1.98 1.53 10.69
C CYS A 12 -2.55 2.75 9.95
N GLY A 13 -1.78 3.85 9.89
CA GLY A 13 -2.12 5.00 9.07
C GLY A 13 -1.83 4.75 7.60
N ILE A 14 -2.66 5.31 6.70
CA ILE A 14 -2.52 5.15 5.26
C ILE A 14 -2.58 6.52 4.59
N ALA A 15 -1.61 6.78 3.70
CA ALA A 15 -1.67 7.90 2.77
C ALA A 15 -1.34 7.46 1.35
N VAL A 16 -2.21 7.81 0.40
CA VAL A 16 -2.06 7.52 -1.02
C VAL A 16 -1.71 8.81 -1.75
N HIS A 17 -0.77 8.72 -2.68
CA HIS A 17 -0.30 9.81 -3.53
C HIS A 17 -0.43 9.41 -4.99
N VAL A 18 -1.14 10.23 -5.75
CA VAL A 18 -1.37 10.04 -7.18
C VAL A 18 -0.66 11.15 -7.96
N THR A 19 0.13 10.77 -8.95
CA THR A 19 0.82 11.71 -9.83
C THR A 19 0.34 11.52 -11.26
N VAL A 20 -0.24 12.57 -11.84
CA VAL A 20 -0.56 12.59 -13.27
C VAL A 20 0.73 12.59 -14.07
N VAL A 21 0.92 11.55 -14.86
CA VAL A 21 1.97 11.43 -15.86
C VAL A 21 1.34 11.78 -17.20
N LYS A 22 1.76 12.90 -17.79
CA LYS A 22 1.37 13.25 -19.16
C LYS A 22 2.10 12.30 -20.10
N SER A 23 1.35 11.44 -20.79
CA SER A 23 1.89 10.67 -21.90
C SER A 23 1.42 11.30 -23.20
N HIS A 24 2.37 11.67 -24.06
CA HIS A 24 2.06 12.03 -25.43
C HIS A 24 1.74 10.73 -26.17
N ALA A 25 0.45 10.42 -26.31
CA ALA A 25 0.00 9.36 -27.21
C ALA A 25 -0.31 9.96 -28.58
N LEU A 26 0.13 9.28 -29.65
CA LEU A 26 -0.23 9.57 -31.03
C LEU A 26 -1.75 9.34 -31.17
N GLY A 27 -2.55 10.39 -30.94
CA GLY A 27 -4.02 10.32 -30.97
C GLY A 27 -4.75 11.14 -29.91
N GLY A 28 -4.04 11.73 -28.93
CA GLY A 28 -4.64 12.61 -27.92
C GLY A 28 -3.91 12.57 -26.57
N ALA A 29 -4.26 13.48 -25.67
CA ALA A 29 -3.72 13.49 -24.31
C ALA A 29 -4.30 12.32 -23.50
N CYS A 30 -3.57 11.21 -23.40
CA CYS A 30 -3.89 10.13 -22.47
C CYS A 30 -3.33 10.49 -21.09
N ARG A 31 -4.22 10.69 -20.11
CA ARG A 31 -3.84 10.91 -18.70
C ARG A 31 -3.46 9.55 -18.12
N ARG A 32 -2.20 9.36 -17.77
CA ARG A 32 -1.72 8.21 -17.00
C ARG A 32 -1.53 8.65 -15.56
N PHE A 33 -1.83 7.81 -14.58
CA PHE A 33 -1.72 8.17 -13.17
C PHE A 33 -0.79 7.20 -12.46
N ARG A 34 0.35 7.68 -11.98
CA ARG A 34 1.22 6.87 -11.11
C ARG A 34 0.68 6.91 -9.69
N VAL A 35 0.66 5.76 -9.03
CA VAL A 35 0.20 5.62 -7.65
C VAL A 35 1.38 5.26 -6.78
N SER A 36 1.52 5.95 -5.66
CA SER A 36 2.39 5.55 -4.56
C SER A 36 1.60 5.65 -3.28
N TRP A 37 1.84 4.76 -2.34
CA TRP A 37 1.15 4.77 -1.06
C TRP A 37 2.16 4.54 0.05
N THR A 38 1.78 4.97 1.25
CA THR A 38 2.58 4.89 2.46
C THR A 38 1.74 4.35 3.61
N VAL A 39 2.39 3.54 4.44
CA VAL A 39 1.79 2.97 5.66
C VAL A 39 2.63 3.36 6.86
N SER A 40 1.97 3.78 7.94
CA SER A 40 2.60 4.07 9.23
C SER A 40 2.07 3.12 10.31
N LEU A 41 2.98 2.56 11.11
CA LEU A 41 2.63 1.64 12.19
C LEU A 41 2.17 2.38 13.46
N PRO A 42 1.24 1.80 14.25
CA PRO A 42 0.81 2.39 15.50
C PRO A 42 1.95 2.43 16.52
N GLY A 43 2.22 3.61 17.09
CA GLY A 43 3.18 3.78 18.19
C GLY A 43 4.63 4.05 17.78
N GLU A 44 4.95 4.05 16.48
CA GLU A 44 6.30 4.32 15.99
C GLU A 44 6.40 5.74 15.41
N THR A 45 7.09 6.63 16.12
CA THR A 45 7.37 8.01 15.68
C THR A 45 8.36 8.07 14.52
N GLN A 46 9.22 7.06 14.38
CA GLN A 46 10.00 6.81 13.16
C GLN A 46 9.23 5.84 12.27
N GLN A 47 8.30 6.41 11.52
CA GLN A 47 7.48 5.73 10.53
C GLN A 47 8.36 4.81 9.68
N LYS A 48 8.20 3.48 9.83
CA LYS A 48 8.67 2.53 8.82
C LYS A 48 7.79 2.73 7.58
N LEU A 49 8.09 3.78 6.85
CA LEU A 49 7.36 4.25 5.69
C LEU A 49 7.71 3.31 4.54
N ALA A 50 6.92 2.26 4.38
CA ALA A 50 7.01 1.46 3.18
C ALA A 50 6.34 2.25 2.05
N ASN A 51 7.16 2.74 1.10
CA ASN A 51 6.67 3.40 -0.10
C ASN A 51 6.75 2.42 -1.27
N PHE A 52 5.63 2.24 -1.97
CA PHE A 52 5.58 1.36 -3.14
C PHE A 52 5.06 2.16 -4.33
N PRO A 53 5.96 2.71 -5.17
CA PRO A 53 5.57 3.37 -6.40
C PRO A 53 5.20 2.31 -7.45
N GLU A 54 3.92 2.17 -7.72
CA GLU A 54 3.39 1.35 -8.81
C GLU A 54 2.92 2.24 -9.95
N GLN A 55 3.33 1.92 -11.18
CA GLN A 55 2.88 2.61 -12.38
C GLN A 55 1.81 1.78 -13.07
N PHE A 56 0.56 2.21 -12.92
CA PHE A 56 -0.58 1.64 -13.60
C PHE A 56 -1.32 2.74 -14.36
N ASP A 57 -1.86 2.41 -15.53
CA ASP A 57 -2.62 3.38 -16.32
C ASP A 57 -4.08 3.36 -15.86
N PHE A 58 -4.48 4.40 -15.11
CA PHE A 58 -5.87 4.64 -14.73
C PHE A 58 -6.51 5.67 -15.66
N LEU A 59 -7.82 5.58 -15.89
CA LEU A 59 -8.55 6.57 -16.68
C LEU A 59 -8.93 7.78 -15.82
N THR A 60 -9.08 7.56 -14.51
CA THR A 60 -9.45 8.59 -13.54
C THR A 60 -8.53 8.60 -12.33
N GLU A 61 -8.44 9.76 -11.69
CA GLU A 61 -7.72 9.93 -10.43
C GLU A 61 -8.37 9.13 -9.30
N GLN A 62 -9.71 9.01 -9.29
CA GLN A 62 -10.45 8.26 -8.27
C GLN A 62 -10.13 6.75 -8.32
N GLU A 63 -10.01 6.16 -9.51
CA GLU A 63 -9.58 4.76 -9.65
C GLU A 63 -8.16 4.56 -9.13
N ALA A 64 -7.27 5.51 -9.41
CA ALA A 64 -5.89 5.49 -8.92
C ALA A 64 -5.83 5.53 -7.38
N PHE A 65 -6.67 6.36 -6.75
CA PHE A 65 -6.81 6.42 -5.30
C PHE A 65 -7.35 5.13 -4.70
N ARG A 66 -8.45 4.59 -5.24
CA ARG A 66 -9.02 3.31 -4.79
C ARG A 66 -8.03 2.15 -4.93
N TYR A 67 -7.24 2.16 -6.00
CA TYR A 67 -6.19 1.17 -6.20
C TYR A 67 -5.11 1.27 -5.12
N GLY A 68 -4.62 2.48 -4.83
CA GLY A 68 -3.61 2.71 -3.80
C GLY A 68 -4.07 2.29 -2.40
N GLU A 69 -5.33 2.59 -2.04
CA GLU A 69 -5.94 2.16 -0.77
C GLU A 69 -5.98 0.63 -0.67
N ASN A 70 -6.49 -0.06 -1.70
CA ASN A 70 -6.55 -1.53 -1.70
C ASN A 70 -5.17 -2.18 -1.60
N ARG A 71 -4.15 -1.60 -2.25
CA ARG A 71 -2.76 -2.07 -2.15
C ARG A 71 -2.19 -1.88 -0.76
N ALA A 72 -2.44 -0.74 -0.12
CA ALA A 72 -2.03 -0.50 1.26
C ALA A 72 -2.68 -1.51 2.22
N HIS A 73 -3.99 -1.78 2.08
CA HIS A 73 -4.67 -2.83 2.87
C HIS A 73 -4.04 -4.20 2.66
N THR A 74 -3.81 -4.60 1.41
CA THR A 74 -3.18 -5.88 1.07
C THR A 74 -1.80 -6.02 1.70
N PHE A 75 -1.01 -4.94 1.68
CA PHE A 75 0.30 -4.93 2.32
C PHE A 75 0.20 -5.07 3.83
N ILE A 76 -0.69 -4.31 4.48
CA ILE A 76 -0.93 -4.39 5.93
C ILE A 76 -1.34 -5.81 6.31
N ASP A 77 -2.29 -6.40 5.58
CA ASP A 77 -2.70 -7.79 5.78
C ASP A 77 -1.52 -8.75 5.57
N SER A 78 -0.69 -8.56 4.54
CA SER A 78 0.46 -9.43 4.30
C SER A 78 1.53 -9.34 5.40
N VAL A 79 1.73 -8.18 6.02
CA VAL A 79 2.73 -7.97 7.08
C VAL A 79 2.21 -8.44 8.43
N LEU A 80 0.95 -8.15 8.75
CA LEU A 80 0.35 -8.48 10.05
C LEU A 80 -0.24 -9.88 10.12
N CYS A 81 -0.63 -10.46 8.97
CA CYS A 81 -1.24 -11.78 8.89
C CYS A 81 -0.26 -12.88 8.48
N VAL A 82 1.06 -12.61 8.42
CA VAL A 82 2.03 -13.71 8.45
C VAL A 82 1.79 -14.44 9.78
N PRO A 83 1.35 -15.71 9.78
CA PRO A 83 1.36 -16.47 11.01
C PRO A 83 2.81 -16.46 11.47
N ALA A 84 3.08 -15.96 12.67
CA ALA A 84 4.30 -16.33 13.33
C ALA A 84 4.40 -17.85 13.17
N GLN A 85 5.40 -18.34 12.44
CA GLN A 85 5.75 -19.75 12.54
C GLN A 85 6.10 -19.92 14.01
N GLY A 86 5.10 -20.31 14.81
CA GLY A 86 5.28 -20.52 16.22
C GLY A 86 6.41 -21.51 16.38
N PRO A 87 7.31 -21.35 17.36
CA PRO A 87 8.22 -22.41 17.71
C PRO A 87 7.35 -23.57 18.18
N GLY A 88 7.08 -24.50 17.27
CA GLY A 88 6.44 -25.78 17.55
C GLY A 88 7.39 -26.57 18.41
N LEU A 89 7.39 -26.26 19.71
CA LEU A 89 7.99 -27.04 20.77
C LEU A 89 7.27 -28.39 20.78
N GLN A 90 7.74 -29.35 20.01
CA GLN A 90 7.49 -30.76 20.31
C GLN A 90 8.64 -31.26 21.17
N THR A 91 8.50 -31.07 22.48
CA THR A 91 9.10 -31.91 23.50
C THR A 91 8.64 -33.35 23.26
N ARG A 92 9.43 -34.12 22.52
CA ARG A 92 9.29 -35.57 22.48
C ARG A 92 10.03 -36.16 23.69
N ILE A 93 9.30 -36.31 24.79
CA ILE A 93 9.68 -37.24 25.86
C ILE A 93 9.36 -38.64 25.33
N HIS A 94 10.37 -39.45 25.05
CA HIS A 94 10.21 -40.90 24.93
C HIS A 94 11.31 -41.59 25.73
N LYS A 95 10.85 -42.07 26.89
CA LYS A 95 11.17 -43.30 27.65
C LYS A 95 12.57 -43.92 27.52
#